data_AF-R1GKX3-F1
#
_entry.id   AF-R1GKX3-F1
#
_cell.length_a   1.000
_cell.length_b   1.000
_cell.length_c   1.000
_cell.angle_alpha   90.00
_cell.angle_beta   90.00
_cell.angle_gamma   90.00
#
_symmetry.space_group_name_H-M   'P 1'
#
loop_
_entity.id
_entity.type
_entity.pdbx_description
1 polymer ?
#
loop_
_entity_poly.entity_id
_entity_poly.type
_entity_poly.pdbx_seq_one_letter_code
_entity_poly.pdbx_strand_id
1 'polypeptide(L)'
;MHRWTARTYISMCSIPRDHQTFQVEVPQKALQFDWLLNSIFALSALDLASTTPPASPAVATYARAAIEYYDASVQAYRRAVGTMTRENHDSLFCVGFVVAVYAVAAMRVPPLRSGSTLPSVLAQVPQFFDLLSGTSMITVRCRAWLVQSMESVRIAAAG
;
A
#
# COMPACT_ATOMS: atom_id res chain seq x y z
N MET A 1 -9.28 -10.24 3.16
CA MET A 1 -8.78 -10.19 4.56
C MET A 1 -7.84 -11.33 4.92
N HIS A 2 -8.23 -12.62 4.84
CA HIS A 2 -7.36 -13.74 5.27
C HIS A 2 -5.94 -13.68 4.69
N ARG A 3 -5.81 -13.39 3.38
CA ARG A 3 -4.49 -13.30 2.73
C ARG A 3 -3.58 -12.22 3.37
N TRP A 4 -4.16 -11.08 3.72
CA TRP A 4 -3.44 -10.00 4.39
C TRP A 4 -2.86 -10.47 5.71
N THR A 5 -3.72 -10.92 6.63
CA THR A 5 -3.36 -11.27 8.01
C THR A 5 -2.49 -12.52 8.10
N ALA A 6 -2.53 -13.40 7.10
CA ALA A 6 -1.70 -14.60 7.05
C ALA A 6 -0.31 -14.34 6.44
N ARG A 7 -0.19 -13.41 5.48
CA ARG A 7 1.05 -13.29 4.69
C ARG A 7 1.37 -11.88 4.20
N THR A 8 0.46 -11.21 3.51
CA THR A 8 0.80 -9.98 2.76
C THR A 8 1.33 -8.87 3.68
N TYR A 9 0.84 -8.79 4.92
CA TYR A 9 1.30 -7.78 5.88
C TYR A 9 2.81 -7.82 6.15
N ILE A 10 3.46 -8.98 5.99
CA ILE A 10 4.89 -9.15 6.27
C ILE A 10 5.75 -8.27 5.37
N SER A 11 5.31 -7.99 4.13
CA SER A 11 6.04 -7.10 3.22
C SER A 11 6.07 -5.64 3.69
N MET A 12 5.29 -5.31 4.72
CA MET A 12 5.21 -3.98 5.31
C MET A 12 6.03 -3.87 6.60
N CYS A 13 6.52 -4.98 7.16
CA CYS A 13 7.25 -4.99 8.42
C CYS A 13 8.74 -4.71 8.18
N SER A 14 9.29 -3.72 8.89
CA SER A 14 10.73 -3.43 8.94
C SER A 14 11.35 -3.77 10.30
N ILE A 15 10.55 -3.71 11.37
CA ILE A 15 10.96 -4.09 12.74
C ILE A 15 9.97 -5.10 13.35
N PRO A 16 10.35 -5.87 14.38
CA PRO A 16 9.47 -6.87 14.99
C PRO A 16 8.12 -6.30 15.47
N ARG A 17 8.10 -5.05 15.95
CA ARG A 17 6.88 -4.39 16.42
C ARG A 17 5.87 -4.11 15.31
N ASP A 18 6.33 -3.96 14.07
CA ASP A 18 5.46 -3.71 12.92
C ASP A 18 4.50 -4.87 12.68
N HIS A 19 4.81 -6.10 13.14
CA HIS A 19 3.90 -7.24 13.01
C HIS A 19 2.56 -6.97 13.69
N GLN A 20 2.55 -6.45 14.92
CA GLN A 20 1.31 -6.14 15.63
C GLN A 20 0.51 -5.08 14.88
N THR A 21 1.18 -4.00 14.45
CA THR A 21 0.55 -2.90 13.75
C THR A 21 -0.05 -3.34 12.41
N PHE A 22 0.72 -4.00 11.53
CA PHE A 22 0.22 -4.35 10.21
C PHE A 22 -0.67 -5.60 10.20
N GLN A 23 -0.48 -6.57 11.10
CA GLN A 23 -1.30 -7.78 11.13
C GLN A 23 -2.65 -7.56 11.83
N VAL A 24 -2.72 -6.68 12.83
CA VAL A 24 -3.90 -6.53 13.70
C VAL A 24 -4.51 -5.13 13.61
N GLU A 25 -3.73 -4.10 13.94
CA GLU A 25 -4.26 -2.73 14.10
C GLU A 25 -4.71 -2.12 12.76
N VAL A 26 -3.91 -2.30 11.70
CA VAL A 26 -4.24 -1.81 10.35
C VAL A 26 -5.52 -2.45 9.82
N PRO A 27 -5.72 -3.78 9.86
CA PRO A 27 -7.00 -4.39 9.51
C PRO A 27 -8.19 -3.88 10.30
N GLN A 28 -8.04 -3.61 11.61
CA GLN A 28 -9.11 -3.05 12.44
C GLN A 28 -9.46 -1.63 12.02
N LYS A 29 -8.45 -0.77 11.78
CA LYS A 29 -8.66 0.58 11.24
C LYS A 29 -9.24 0.56 9.84
N ALA A 30 -8.87 -0.42 9.02
CA ALA A 30 -9.39 -0.57 7.66
C ALA A 30 -10.92 -0.71 7.63
N LEU A 31 -11.52 -1.32 8.66
CA LEU A 31 -12.99 -1.40 8.78
C LEU A 31 -13.68 -0.04 8.95
N GLN A 32 -12.94 1.01 9.31
CA GLN A 32 -13.46 2.37 9.49
C GLN A 32 -13.16 3.26 8.29
N PHE A 33 -12.25 2.85 7.41
CA PHE A 33 -11.72 3.66 6.33
C PHE A 33 -11.66 2.86 5.02
N ASP A 34 -12.64 3.06 4.15
CA ASP A 34 -12.72 2.33 2.87
C ASP A 34 -11.46 2.46 2.02
N TRP A 35 -10.79 3.62 2.03
CA TRP A 35 -9.52 3.81 1.31
C TRP A 35 -8.40 2.92 1.86
N LEU A 36 -8.34 2.70 3.17
CA LEU A 36 -7.37 1.78 3.78
C LEU A 36 -7.77 0.32 3.49
N LEU A 37 -9.06 -0.01 3.59
CA LEU A 37 -9.58 -1.35 3.26
C LEU A 37 -9.27 -1.75 1.82
N ASN A 38 -9.55 -0.86 0.87
CA ASN A 38 -9.25 -1.09 -0.53
C ASN A 38 -7.73 -1.19 -0.75
N SER A 39 -6.89 -0.45 -0.01
CA SER A 39 -5.43 -0.58 -0.10
C SER A 39 -4.94 -1.97 0.32
N ILE A 40 -5.40 -2.48 1.46
CA ILE A 40 -4.98 -3.80 1.94
C ILE A 40 -5.48 -4.92 1.01
N PHE A 41 -6.65 -4.76 0.39
CA PHE A 41 -7.18 -5.71 -0.60
C PHE A 41 -6.43 -5.65 -1.92
N ALA A 42 -6.08 -4.46 -2.40
CA ALA A 42 -5.28 -4.27 -3.60
C ALA A 42 -3.94 -5.00 -3.49
N LEU A 43 -3.20 -4.78 -2.40
CA LEU A 43 -1.91 -5.42 -2.20
C LEU A 43 -2.04 -6.94 -1.98
N SER A 44 -3.08 -7.38 -1.27
CA SER A 44 -3.35 -8.82 -1.07
C SER A 44 -3.67 -9.54 -2.39
N ALA A 45 -4.47 -8.91 -3.26
CA ALA A 45 -4.82 -9.45 -4.56
C ALA A 45 -3.59 -9.47 -5.49
N LEU A 46 -2.73 -8.45 -5.41
CA LEU A 46 -1.48 -8.40 -6.17
C LEU A 46 -0.49 -9.48 -5.71
N ASP A 47 -0.35 -9.71 -4.41
CA ASP A 47 0.44 -10.81 -3.83
C ASP A 47 -0.11 -12.17 -4.29
N LEU A 48 -1.43 -12.37 -4.31
CA LEU A 48 -2.05 -13.57 -4.88
C LEU A 48 -1.73 -13.75 -6.36
N ALA A 49 -1.88 -12.71 -7.17
CA ALA A 49 -1.54 -12.76 -8.59
C ALA A 49 -0.06 -13.12 -8.82
N SER A 50 0.84 -12.57 -8.00
CA SER A 50 2.29 -12.76 -8.12
C SER A 50 2.78 -14.12 -7.63
N THR A 51 1.99 -14.81 -6.80
CA THR A 51 2.39 -16.08 -6.16
C THR A 51 1.59 -17.29 -6.63
N THR A 52 0.54 -17.04 -7.42
CA THR A 52 -0.21 -18.09 -8.11
C THR A 52 0.57 -18.55 -9.35
N PRO A 53 0.60 -19.86 -9.66
CA PRO A 53 1.25 -20.35 -10.88
C PRO A 53 0.76 -19.60 -12.14
N PRO A 54 1.67 -19.15 -13.04
CA PRO A 54 1.29 -18.31 -14.19
C PRO A 54 0.25 -18.91 -15.14
N ALA A 55 0.19 -20.23 -15.24
CA ALA A 55 -0.78 -20.95 -16.07
C ALA A 55 -2.21 -20.98 -15.49
N SER A 56 -2.38 -20.55 -14.23
CA SER A 56 -3.70 -20.54 -13.58
C SER A 56 -4.55 -19.39 -14.11
N PRO A 57 -5.81 -19.63 -14.51
CA PRO A 57 -6.73 -18.55 -14.88
C PRO A 57 -7.02 -17.59 -13.72
N ALA A 58 -6.81 -18.03 -12.47
CA ALA A 58 -7.00 -17.20 -11.28
C ALA A 58 -6.05 -16.00 -11.22
N VAL A 59 -4.87 -16.07 -11.87
CA VAL A 59 -3.92 -14.95 -11.93
C VAL A 59 -4.58 -13.71 -12.52
N ALA A 60 -5.33 -13.87 -13.61
CA ALA A 60 -6.01 -12.76 -14.27
C ALA A 60 -7.11 -12.15 -13.40
N THR A 61 -7.86 -12.99 -12.67
CA THR A 61 -8.89 -12.55 -11.72
C THR A 61 -8.27 -11.76 -10.56
N TYR A 62 -7.19 -12.25 -9.95
CA TYR A 62 -6.52 -11.56 -8.85
C TYR A 62 -5.89 -10.24 -9.29
N ALA A 63 -5.23 -10.22 -10.44
CA ALA A 63 -4.63 -9.00 -10.96
C ALA A 63 -5.69 -7.95 -11.32
N ARG A 64 -6.87 -8.36 -11.81
CA ARG A 64 -7.99 -7.43 -12.06
C ARG A 64 -8.53 -6.85 -10.76
N ALA A 65 -8.78 -7.71 -9.77
CA ALA A 65 -9.21 -7.28 -8.44
C ALA A 65 -8.19 -6.32 -7.79
N ALA A 66 -6.89 -6.58 -7.97
CA ALA A 66 -5.83 -5.71 -7.49
C ALA A 66 -5.95 -4.28 -8.05
N ILE A 67 -6.17 -4.16 -9.36
CA ILE A 67 -6.37 -2.87 -10.04
C ILE A 67 -7.64 -2.17 -9.54
N GLU A 68 -8.77 -2.88 -9.47
CA GLU A 68 -10.05 -2.31 -9.02
C GLU A 68 -9.97 -1.75 -7.61
N TYR A 69 -9.39 -2.52 -6.67
CA TYR A 69 -9.18 -2.06 -5.30
C TYR A 69 -8.16 -0.92 -5.21
N TYR A 70 -7.10 -0.96 -6.02
CA TYR A 70 -6.09 0.10 -6.04
C TYR A 70 -6.70 1.44 -6.50
N ASP A 71 -7.45 1.44 -7.60
CA ASP A 71 -8.08 2.64 -8.14
C ASP A 71 -9.10 3.23 -7.16
N ALA A 72 -9.94 2.37 -6.54
CA ALA A 72 -10.88 2.77 -5.51
C ALA A 72 -10.19 3.37 -4.28
N SER A 73 -9.08 2.75 -3.83
CA SER A 73 -8.26 3.27 -2.73
C SER A 73 -7.73 4.66 -3.05
N VAL A 74 -7.00 4.82 -4.15
CA VAL A 74 -6.30 6.08 -4.48
C VAL A 74 -7.30 7.22 -4.69
N GLN A 75 -8.45 6.94 -5.30
CA GLN A 75 -9.50 7.94 -5.50
C GLN A 75 -10.05 8.48 -4.17
N ALA A 76 -10.34 7.60 -3.21
CA ALA A 76 -10.85 7.98 -1.89
C ALA A 76 -9.75 8.59 -0.99
N TYR A 77 -8.53 8.06 -1.08
CA TYR A 77 -7.35 8.53 -0.36
C TYR A 77 -7.03 10.01 -0.66
N ARG A 78 -7.08 10.42 -1.94
CA ARG A 78 -6.84 11.82 -2.33
C ARG A 78 -7.76 12.82 -1.61
N ARG A 79 -9.01 12.42 -1.34
CA ARG A 79 -9.96 13.25 -0.59
C ARG A 79 -9.60 13.27 0.90
N ALA A 80 -9.27 12.11 1.46
CA ALA A 80 -8.92 11.95 2.87
C ALA A 80 -7.63 12.69 3.27
N VAL A 81 -6.66 12.83 2.36
CA VAL A 81 -5.45 13.64 2.60
C VAL A 81 -5.79 15.12 2.83
N GLY A 82 -6.86 15.63 2.21
CA GLY A 82 -7.34 17.00 2.42
C GLY A 82 -7.92 17.23 3.83
N THR A 83 -8.41 16.17 4.48
CA THR A 83 -9.04 16.18 5.80
C THR A 83 -8.24 15.36 6.81
N MET A 84 -6.91 15.45 6.75
CA MET A 84 -6.02 14.76 7.68
C MET A 84 -6.21 15.28 9.12
N THR A 85 -6.36 14.36 10.06
CA THR A 85 -6.52 14.58 11.50
C THR A 85 -5.55 13.70 12.28
N ARG A 86 -5.51 13.86 13.61
CA ARG A 86 -4.72 13.00 14.52
C ARG A 86 -5.23 11.56 14.62
N GLU A 87 -6.44 11.28 14.11
CA GLU A 87 -7.04 9.95 14.20
C GLU A 87 -6.76 9.11 12.95
N ASN A 88 -6.54 9.77 11.80
CA ASN A 88 -6.39 9.11 10.50
C ASN A 88 -4.99 9.24 9.89
N HIS A 89 -4.06 10.01 10.50
CA HIS A 89 -2.75 10.30 9.91
C HIS A 89 -1.91 9.04 9.68
N ASP A 90 -1.97 8.07 10.58
CA ASP A 90 -1.21 6.83 10.51
C ASP A 90 -1.80 5.86 9.48
N SER A 91 -3.13 5.80 9.37
CA SER A 91 -3.83 5.12 8.29
C SER A 91 -3.47 5.73 6.93
N LEU A 92 -3.45 7.07 6.80
CA LEU A 92 -3.07 7.77 5.56
C LEU A 92 -1.63 7.45 5.17
N PHE A 93 -0.72 7.48 6.14
CA PHE A 93 0.66 7.06 5.94
C PHE A 93 0.76 5.59 5.47
N CYS A 94 0.00 4.69 6.10
CA CYS A 94 -0.05 3.28 5.71
C CYS A 94 -0.49 3.11 4.25
N VAL A 95 -1.47 3.89 3.77
CA VAL A 95 -1.87 3.85 2.35
C VAL A 95 -0.77 4.36 1.43
N GLY A 96 -0.08 5.45 1.78
CA GLY A 96 1.10 5.90 1.03
C GLY A 96 2.15 4.80 0.87
N PHE A 97 2.43 4.08 1.97
CA PHE A 97 3.37 2.97 1.95
C PHE A 97 2.86 1.76 1.12
N VAL A 98 1.58 1.40 1.25
CA VAL A 98 0.97 0.34 0.41
C VAL A 98 1.07 0.69 -1.08
N VAL A 99 0.79 1.95 -1.45
CA VAL A 99 0.85 2.38 -2.86
C VAL A 99 2.28 2.25 -3.40
N ALA A 100 3.30 2.53 -2.58
CA ALA A 100 4.69 2.38 -2.98
C ALA A 100 5.05 0.90 -3.22
N VAL A 101 4.69 0.02 -2.28
CA VAL A 101 4.91 -1.41 -2.41
C VAL A 101 4.13 -2.00 -3.59
N TYR A 102 2.88 -1.55 -3.79
CA TYR A 102 2.04 -1.96 -4.92
C TYR A 102 2.68 -1.62 -6.26
N ALA A 103 3.15 -0.38 -6.42
CA ALA A 103 3.81 0.04 -7.65
C ALA A 103 5.06 -0.79 -7.95
N VAL A 104 5.87 -1.13 -6.93
CA VAL A 104 7.04 -2.00 -7.11
C VAL A 104 6.62 -3.42 -7.51
N ALA A 105 5.64 -3.98 -6.81
CA ALA A 105 5.19 -5.36 -7.03
C ALA A 105 4.48 -5.54 -8.38
N ALA A 106 3.72 -4.54 -8.84
CA ALA A 106 2.99 -4.58 -10.10
C ALA A 106 3.89 -4.76 -11.32
N MET A 107 5.16 -4.34 -11.23
CA MET A 107 6.15 -4.56 -12.30
C MET A 107 6.44 -6.05 -12.57
N ARG A 108 6.13 -6.94 -11.62
CA ARG A 108 6.36 -8.39 -11.76
C ARG A 108 5.15 -9.15 -12.32
N VAL A 109 3.99 -8.50 -12.40
CA VAL A 109 2.77 -9.14 -12.91
C VAL A 109 2.64 -8.82 -14.40
N PRO A 110 2.44 -9.81 -15.28
CA PRO A 110 2.22 -9.57 -16.70
C PRO A 110 1.08 -8.56 -16.90
N PRO A 111 1.21 -7.59 -17.83
CA PRO A 111 0.20 -6.58 -18.03
C PRO A 111 -1.12 -7.24 -18.43
N LEU A 112 -2.17 -7.04 -17.62
CA LEU A 112 -3.54 -7.47 -17.95
C LEU A 112 -4.14 -6.67 -19.12
N ARG A 113 -3.58 -5.50 -19.41
CA ARG A 113 -3.98 -4.67 -20.55
C ARG A 113 -3.11 -5.06 -21.74
N SER A 114 -3.65 -5.92 -22.60
CA SER A 114 -3.15 -6.13 -23.96
C SER A 114 -3.11 -4.77 -24.68
N GLY A 115 -1.93 -4.13 -24.73
CA GLY A 115 -1.77 -2.85 -25.43
C GLY A 115 -0.74 -1.89 -24.84
N SER A 116 -0.33 -2.04 -23.57
CA SER A 116 0.77 -1.23 -23.03
C SER A 116 2.10 -1.97 -23.22
N THR A 117 2.90 -1.54 -24.20
CA THR A 117 4.35 -1.72 -24.20
C THR A 117 4.85 -1.53 -22.78
N LEU A 118 5.50 -2.55 -22.22
CA LEU A 118 6.14 -2.46 -20.90
C LEU A 118 6.94 -1.16 -20.86
N PRO A 119 6.54 -0.14 -20.06
CA PRO A 119 7.46 0.94 -19.80
C PRO A 119 8.59 0.26 -19.05
N SER A 120 9.81 0.38 -19.57
CA SER A 120 11.04 0.03 -18.84
C SER A 120 10.86 0.44 -17.38
N VAL A 121 11.28 -0.39 -16.43
CA VAL A 121 11.24 -0.07 -14.98
C VAL A 121 11.75 1.35 -14.71
N LEU A 122 12.71 1.81 -15.52
CA LEU A 122 13.25 3.19 -15.51
C LEU A 122 12.22 4.28 -15.84
N ALA A 123 11.26 4.02 -16.73
CA ALA A 123 10.19 4.95 -17.09
C ALA A 123 9.14 5.12 -15.97
N GLN A 124 9.07 4.19 -15.01
CA GLN A 124 8.18 4.29 -13.85
C GLN A 124 8.84 5.03 -12.67
N VAL A 125 10.16 5.25 -12.71
CA VAL A 125 10.93 5.94 -11.65
C VAL A 125 10.37 7.32 -11.29
N PRO A 126 9.95 8.20 -12.22
CA PRO A 126 9.34 9.48 -11.86
C PRO A 126 8.05 9.32 -11.04
N GLN A 127 7.23 8.33 -11.36
CA GLN A 127 5.99 8.05 -10.62
C GLN A 127 6.29 7.55 -9.20
N PHE A 128 7.34 6.74 -9.02
CA PHE A 128 7.85 6.38 -7.68
C PHE A 128 8.34 7.61 -6.92
N PHE A 129 9.07 8.51 -7.58
CA PHE A 129 9.58 9.73 -6.95
C PHE A 129 8.44 10.64 -6.50
N ASP A 130 7.42 10.87 -7.34
CA ASP A 130 6.23 11.64 -6.99
C ASP A 130 5.47 11.00 -5.82
N LEU A 131 5.41 9.67 -5.79
CA LEU A 131 4.74 8.92 -4.74
C LEU A 131 5.49 8.98 -3.40
N LEU A 132 6.81 8.81 -3.44
CA LEU A 132 7.68 8.96 -2.29
C LEU A 132 7.67 10.40 -1.79
N SER A 133 7.63 11.38 -2.70
CA SER A 133 7.53 12.81 -2.36
C SER A 133 6.17 13.14 -1.73
N GLY A 134 5.06 12.59 -2.24
CA GLY A 134 3.73 12.75 -1.67
C GLY A 134 3.61 12.13 -0.26
N THR A 135 4.17 10.94 -0.07
CA THR A 135 4.25 10.27 1.25
C THR A 135 5.17 11.04 2.20
N SER A 136 6.28 11.60 1.69
CA SER A 136 7.19 12.45 2.46
C SER A 136 6.51 13.74 2.89
N MET A 137 5.68 14.37 2.06
CA MET A 137 4.94 15.57 2.43
C MET A 137 3.90 15.31 3.53
N ILE A 138 3.26 14.14 3.52
CA ILE A 138 2.41 13.69 4.64
C ILE A 138 3.28 13.52 5.89
N THR A 139 4.40 12.81 5.75
CA THR A 139 5.35 12.57 6.86
C THR A 139 5.84 13.87 7.49
N VAL A 140 6.14 14.90 6.69
CA VAL A 140 6.54 16.22 7.19
C VAL A 140 5.38 16.92 7.90
N ARG A 141 4.16 16.90 7.32
CA ARG A 141 2.99 17.59 7.88
C ARG A 141 2.46 16.99 9.18
N CYS A 142 2.57 15.67 9.36
CA CYS A 142 2.11 15.00 10.58
C CYS A 142 3.25 14.33 11.37
N ARG A 143 4.50 14.76 11.16
CA ARG A 143 5.71 14.18 11.79
C ARG A 143 5.55 14.00 13.30
N ALA A 144 5.07 15.04 13.98
CA ALA A 144 4.89 15.04 15.43
C ALA A 144 3.92 13.94 15.90
N TRP A 145 2.91 13.60 15.10
CA TRP A 145 1.93 12.56 15.41
C TRP A 145 2.44 11.17 14.98
N LEU A 146 3.10 11.07 13.82
CA LEU A 146 3.65 9.80 13.33
C LEU A 146 4.74 9.25 14.24
N VAL A 147 5.62 10.09 14.76
CA VAL A 147 6.67 9.68 15.71
C VAL A 147 6.05 9.14 17.02
N GLN A 148 4.84 9.56 17.38
CA GLN A 148 4.12 9.03 18.53
C GLN A 148 3.43 7.69 18.18
N SER A 149 2.81 7.58 17.01
CA SER A 149 2.02 6.41 16.62
C SER A 149 2.82 5.23 16.08
N MET A 150 3.93 5.47 15.37
CA MET A 150 4.73 4.42 14.72
C MET A 150 6.18 4.42 15.18
N GLU A 151 6.63 3.28 15.71
CA GLU A 151 7.99 3.13 16.24
C GLU A 151 9.05 3.06 15.16
N SER A 152 8.77 2.42 14.02
CA SER A 152 9.65 2.38 12.85
C SER A 152 9.97 3.79 12.35
N VAL A 153 8.96 4.67 12.28
CA VAL A 153 9.13 6.09 11.91
C VAL A 153 9.96 6.84 12.96
N ARG A 154 9.73 6.57 14.26
CA ARG A 154 10.50 7.18 15.35
C ARG A 154 11.99 6.83 15.28
N ILE A 155 12.31 5.56 15.01
CA ILE A 155 13.70 5.09 14.87
C ILE A 155 14.35 5.74 13.65
N ALA A 156 13.68 5.73 12.49
CA ALA A 156 14.20 6.36 11.28
C ALA A 156 14.42 7.87 11.41
N ALA A 157 13.63 8.55 12.25
CA ALA A 157 13.73 9.98 12.50
C ALA A 157 14.81 10.38 13.52
N ALA A 158 15.43 9.40 14.19
CA ALA A 158 16.46 9.59 15.22
C ALA A 158 17.90 9.30 14.73
N GLY A 159 18.04 8.72 13.54
CA GLY A 159 19.32 8.53 12.84
C GLY A 159 19.57 9.62 11.81
#